data_AF-A0A7C3IJV0-F1
#
_entry.id   AF-A0A7C3IJV0-F1
#
_cell.length_a   1.000
_cell.length_b   1.000
_cell.length_c   1.000
_cell.angle_alpha   90.00
_cell.angle_beta   90.00
_cell.angle_gamma   90.00
#
_symmetry.space_group_name_H-M   'P 1'
#
loop_
_entity.id
_entity.type
_entity.pdbx_description
1 polymer ?
#
loop_
_entity_poly.entity_id
_entity_poly.type
_entity_poly.pdbx_seq_one_letter_code
_entity_poly.pdbx_strand_id
1 'polypeptide(L)'
;FNNRVIEGFRQRGICLVSLDMPSLKGLPPVMDVVTAPFAYLRLHGRNGETWWGSDGAERYNYLYHDQELQAFVDRIRLLLTHAERVFVFFNNHRRGQAVQNGQSLISLLKEAGLPCGTA
;
A
#
# COMPACT_ATOMS: atom_id res chain seq x y z
N PHE A 1 -2.45 14.55 9.78
CA PHE A 1 -2.86 13.68 10.91
C PHE A 1 -2.24 14.21 12.19
N ASN A 2 -2.91 14.05 13.33
CA ASN A 2 -2.41 14.54 14.62
C ASN A 2 -1.68 13.41 15.38
N ASN A 3 -0.54 13.72 16.00
CA ASN A 3 0.25 12.82 16.84
C ASN A 3 -0.58 12.08 17.90
N ARG A 4 -1.63 12.73 18.44
CA ARG A 4 -2.54 12.10 19.41
C ARG A 4 -3.22 10.83 18.87
N VAL A 5 -3.56 10.80 17.58
CA VAL A 5 -4.21 9.63 16.95
C VAL A 5 -3.20 8.50 16.77
N ILE A 6 -2.00 8.82 16.26
CA ILE A 6 -0.92 7.86 16.04
C ILE A 6 -0.52 7.20 17.37
N GLU A 7 -0.37 8.00 18.42
CA GLU A 7 -0.02 7.50 19.74
C GLU A 7 -1.15 6.65 20.34
N GLY A 8 -2.40 7.07 20.17
CA GLY A 8 -3.55 6.29 20.59
C GLY A 8 -3.62 4.90 19.92
N PHE A 9 -3.16 4.79 18.66
CA PHE A 9 -3.06 3.52 17.93
C PHE A 9 -1.94 2.65 18.49
N ARG A 10 -0.75 3.22 18.74
CA ARG A 10 0.38 2.50 19.36
C ARG A 10 0.01 1.88 20.69
N GLN A 11 -0.62 2.67 21.57
CA GLN A 11 -1.04 2.23 22.90
C GLN A 11 -2.05 1.07 22.87
N ARG A 12 -2.79 0.91 21.76
CA ARG A 12 -3.81 -0.11 21.58
C ARG A 12 -3.36 -1.25 20.67
N GLY A 13 -2.14 -1.21 20.15
CA GLY A 13 -1.66 -2.16 19.14
C GLY A 13 -2.47 -2.16 17.85
N ILE A 14 -3.10 -1.03 17.49
CA ILE A 14 -3.90 -0.89 16.26
C ILE A 14 -2.97 -0.48 15.11
N CYS A 15 -3.00 -1.24 14.02
CA CYS A 15 -2.23 -0.93 12.83
C CYS A 15 -2.86 0.23 12.05
N LEU A 16 -2.11 1.31 11.85
CA LEU A 16 -2.43 2.36 10.89
C LEU A 16 -2.13 1.84 9.48
N VAL A 17 -3.12 1.92 8.60
CA VAL A 17 -2.96 1.48 7.21
C VAL A 17 -2.16 2.51 6.42
N SER A 18 -1.04 2.09 5.85
CA SER A 18 -0.31 2.80 4.80
C SER A 18 -1.10 2.68 3.49
N LEU A 19 -1.47 3.82 2.91
CA LEU A 19 -2.24 3.86 1.66
C LEU A 19 -1.35 4.23 0.47
N ASP A 20 -1.69 3.70 -0.70
CA ASP A 20 -1.36 4.29 -1.99
C ASP A 20 -2.64 4.53 -2.78
N MET A 21 -2.78 5.76 -3.28
CA MET A 21 -3.96 6.31 -3.95
C MET A 21 -3.52 7.61 -4.65
N PRO A 22 -4.29 8.19 -5.58
CA PRO A 22 -3.89 9.43 -6.25
C PRO A 22 -3.80 10.59 -5.25
N SER A 23 -2.94 11.57 -5.57
CA SER A 23 -2.81 12.79 -4.75
C SER A 23 -3.91 13.79 -5.12
N LEU A 24 -5.07 13.66 -4.47
CA LEU A 24 -6.22 14.53 -4.70
C LEU A 24 -6.65 15.24 -3.41
N LYS A 25 -7.28 16.40 -3.55
CA LYS A 25 -7.85 17.15 -2.44
C LYS A 25 -8.87 16.28 -1.69
N GLY A 26 -8.76 16.26 -0.36
CA GLY A 26 -9.66 15.50 0.52
C GLY A 26 -9.23 14.05 0.80
N LEU A 27 -8.19 13.55 0.12
CA LEU A 27 -7.59 12.26 0.45
C LEU A 27 -6.53 12.40 1.54
N PRO A 28 -6.37 11.38 2.41
CA PRO A 28 -5.29 11.39 3.38
C PRO A 28 -3.91 11.45 2.68
N PRO A 29 -2.90 12.10 3.28
CA PRO A 29 -1.54 12.00 2.79
C PRO A 29 -1.04 10.55 2.85
N VAL A 30 -0.01 10.24 2.05
CA VAL A 30 0.79 9.04 2.23
C VAL A 30 1.45 9.10 3.60
N MET A 31 1.25 8.06 4.41
CA MET A 31 1.82 7.93 5.74
C MET A 31 2.32 6.51 5.96
N ASP A 32 3.62 6.37 6.19
CA ASP A 32 4.27 5.11 6.51
C ASP A 32 4.70 5.11 7.97
N VAL A 33 3.70 5.03 8.85
CA VAL A 33 3.90 5.03 10.29
C VAL A 33 3.47 3.68 10.85
N VAL A 34 4.43 2.94 11.38
CA VAL A 34 4.16 1.68 12.07
C VAL A 34 3.63 1.96 13.48
N THR A 35 2.42 1.49 13.76
CA THR A 35 1.73 1.65 15.05
C THR A 35 1.34 0.32 15.71
N ALA A 36 1.76 -0.80 15.14
CA ALA A 36 1.53 -2.17 15.63
C ALA A 36 2.77 -3.03 15.31
N PRO A 37 2.87 -4.28 15.81
CA PRO A 37 3.99 -5.17 15.49
C PRO A 37 4.16 -5.49 13.98
N PHE A 38 3.15 -5.16 13.17
CA PHE A 38 3.16 -5.30 11.72
C PHE A 38 2.76 -3.99 11.03
N ALA A 39 3.19 -3.84 9.78
CA ALA A 39 2.70 -2.80 8.88
C ALA A 39 1.69 -3.36 7.88
N TYR A 40 0.78 -2.52 7.42
CA TYR A 40 -0.23 -2.88 6.43
C TYR A 40 -0.26 -1.84 5.31
N LEU A 41 0.07 -2.26 4.09
CA LEU A 41 0.09 -1.43 2.88
C LEU A 41 -1.09 -1.81 1.97
N ARG A 42 -1.96 -0.85 1.66
CA ARG A 42 -3.09 -1.04 0.75
C ARG A 42 -2.96 -0.17 -0.49
N LEU A 43 -2.89 -0.82 -1.65
CA LEU A 43 -2.58 -0.21 -2.94
C LEU A 43 -3.86 -0.09 -3.78
N HIS A 44 -4.41 1.12 -3.91
CA HIS A 44 -5.68 1.33 -4.60
C HIS A 44 -5.55 1.61 -6.10
N GLY A 45 -4.34 1.90 -6.58
CA GLY A 45 -4.12 2.52 -7.88
C GLY A 45 -4.15 4.04 -7.78
N ARG A 46 -3.64 4.72 -8.82
CA ARG A 46 -3.51 6.18 -8.86
C ARG A 46 -4.38 6.82 -9.95
N ASN A 47 -5.50 6.18 -10.30
CA ASN A 47 -6.45 6.74 -11.26
C ASN A 47 -7.18 7.95 -10.67
N GLY A 48 -6.58 9.13 -10.83
CA GLY A 48 -7.11 10.39 -10.31
C GLY A 48 -8.32 10.92 -11.09
N GLU A 49 -8.41 10.60 -12.38
CA GLU A 49 -9.45 11.12 -13.28
C GLU A 49 -10.84 10.62 -12.87
N THR A 50 -10.94 9.36 -12.48
CA THR A 50 -12.21 8.70 -12.16
C THR A 50 -12.45 8.54 -10.66
N TRP A 51 -11.55 9.07 -9.81
CA TRP A 51 -11.57 8.82 -8.36
C TRP A 51 -12.87 9.24 -7.68
N TRP A 52 -13.43 10.38 -8.12
CA TRP A 52 -14.72 10.93 -7.67
C TRP A 52 -15.86 10.69 -8.66
N GLY A 53 -15.62 9.82 -9.65
CA GLY A 53 -16.62 9.47 -10.67
C GLY A 53 -17.76 8.62 -10.10
N SER A 54 -18.82 8.49 -10.90
CA SER A 54 -20.02 7.73 -10.55
C SER A 54 -19.81 6.20 -10.59
N ASP A 55 -18.88 5.70 -11.42
CA ASP A 55 -18.46 4.30 -11.37
C ASP A 55 -17.39 4.11 -10.28
N GLY A 56 -17.85 3.66 -9.11
CA GLY A 56 -16.99 3.42 -7.96
C GLY A 56 -15.93 2.34 -8.16
N ALA A 57 -16.03 1.51 -9.21
CA ALA A 57 -15.02 0.51 -9.55
C ALA A 57 -13.94 1.09 -10.49
N GLU A 58 -14.25 2.15 -11.25
CA GLU A 58 -13.32 2.70 -12.24
C GLU A 58 -12.12 3.42 -11.60
N ARG A 59 -12.29 3.98 -10.40
CA ARG A 59 -11.16 4.53 -9.63
C ARG A 59 -10.07 3.50 -9.28
N TYR A 60 -10.41 2.21 -9.34
CA TYR A 60 -9.49 1.10 -9.11
C TYR A 60 -8.96 0.50 -10.41
N ASN A 61 -9.30 1.08 -11.58
CA ASN A 61 -8.71 0.71 -12.86
C ASN A 61 -7.35 1.39 -13.00
N TYR A 62 -6.31 0.68 -12.57
CA TYR A 62 -4.93 1.15 -12.60
C TYR A 62 -4.01 -0.06 -12.58
N LEU A 63 -3.13 -0.19 -13.58
CA LEU A 63 -2.06 -1.17 -13.56
C LEU A 63 -0.78 -0.45 -13.15
N TYR A 64 -0.23 -0.79 -11.99
CA TYR A 64 1.05 -0.22 -11.58
C TYR A 64 2.16 -0.64 -12.55
N HIS A 65 3.00 0.31 -12.91
CA HIS A 65 4.19 0.05 -13.73
C HIS A 65 5.36 -0.45 -12.86
N ASP A 66 6.32 -1.15 -13.47
CA ASP A 66 7.44 -1.76 -12.74
C ASP A 66 8.26 -0.76 -11.94
N GLN A 67 8.44 0.48 -12.43
CA GLN A 67 9.12 1.54 -11.70
C GLN A 67 8.39 1.92 -10.40
N GLU A 68 7.06 1.91 -10.41
CA GLU A 68 6.26 2.17 -9.21
C GLU A 68 6.36 1.01 -8.23
N LEU A 69 6.31 -0.23 -8.75
CA LEU A 69 6.50 -1.45 -7.96
C LEU A 69 7.89 -1.51 -7.32
N GLN A 70 8.92 -1.06 -8.02
CA GLN A 70 10.27 -0.95 -7.47
C GLN A 70 10.33 0.05 -6.31
N ALA A 71 9.64 1.19 -6.42
CA ALA A 71 9.54 2.14 -5.30
C ALA A 71 8.81 1.52 -4.08
N PHE A 72 7.86 0.61 -4.30
CA PHE A 72 7.22 -0.13 -3.21
C PHE A 72 8.17 -1.13 -2.54
N VAL A 73 9.12 -1.73 -3.27
CA VAL A 73 10.16 -2.60 -2.66
C VAL A 73 10.97 -1.81 -1.62
N ASP A 74 11.41 -0.59 -1.97
CA ASP A 74 12.17 0.26 -1.04
C ASP A 74 11.30 0.73 0.14
N ARG A 75 10.03 1.07 -0.13
CA ARG A 75 9.06 1.42 0.91
C ARG A 75 8.81 0.25 1.88
N ILE A 76 8.68 -0.97 1.38
CA ILE A 76 8.52 -2.19 2.19
C ILE A 76 9.76 -2.45 3.04
N ARG A 77 10.97 -2.30 2.46
CA ARG A 77 12.23 -2.43 3.19
C ARG A 77 12.29 -1.47 4.37
N LEU A 78 11.85 -0.22 4.18
CA LEU A 78 11.78 0.76 5.26
C LEU A 78 10.73 0.40 6.32
N LEU A 79 9.55 -0.09 5.93
CA LEU A 79 8.55 -0.54 6.91
C LEU A 79 9.06 -1.71 7.76
N LEU A 80 9.84 -2.63 7.18
CA LEU A 80 10.45 -3.76 7.87
C LEU A 80 11.52 -3.36 8.90
N THR A 81 12.04 -2.12 8.88
CA THR A 81 12.95 -1.66 9.96
C THR A 81 12.20 -1.35 11.25
N HIS A 82 10.88 -1.21 11.19
CA HIS A 82 10.02 -0.83 12.31
C HIS A 82 8.92 -1.85 12.61
N ALA A 83 8.72 -2.84 11.74
CA ALA A 83 7.68 -3.87 11.85
C ALA A 83 8.28 -5.26 11.67
N GLU A 84 7.75 -6.26 12.38
CA GLU A 84 8.17 -7.66 12.22
C GLU A 84 7.71 -8.25 10.88
N ARG A 85 6.59 -7.76 10.35
CA ARG A 85 5.98 -8.21 9.09
C ARG A 85 5.32 -7.03 8.38
N VAL A 86 5.30 -7.10 7.05
CA VAL A 86 4.56 -6.15 6.21
C VAL A 86 3.55 -6.93 5.39
N PHE A 87 2.27 -6.59 5.53
CA PHE A 87 1.21 -7.10 4.69
C PHE A 87 0.95 -6.12 3.55
N VAL A 88 0.93 -6.63 2.31
CA VAL A 88 0.67 -5.81 1.12
C VAL A 88 -0.57 -6.34 0.41
N PHE A 89 -1.56 -5.48 0.21
CA PHE A 89 -2.82 -5.82 -0.45
C PHE A 89 -3.10 -4.87 -1.61
N PHE A 90 -3.24 -5.44 -2.80
CA PHE A 90 -3.68 -4.74 -3.99
C PHE A 90 -5.21 -4.67 -4.03
N ASN A 91 -5.75 -3.47 -4.26
CA ASN A 91 -7.19 -3.19 -4.37
C ASN A 91 -7.58 -2.64 -5.75
N ASN A 92 -6.61 -2.50 -6.66
CA ASN A 92 -6.79 -2.17 -8.08
C ASN A 92 -7.28 -3.39 -8.88
N HIS A 93 -8.45 -3.92 -8.53
CA HIS A 93 -8.92 -5.25 -8.96
C HIS A 93 -9.52 -5.30 -10.36
N ARG A 94 -9.65 -4.17 -11.07
CA ARG A 94 -10.22 -4.16 -12.42
C ARG A 94 -9.36 -4.99 -13.36
N ARG A 95 -10.00 -5.79 -14.22
CA ARG A 95 -9.34 -6.58 -15.28
C ARG A 95 -8.20 -7.49 -14.78
N GLY A 96 -8.23 -7.92 -13.51
CA GLY A 96 -7.18 -8.77 -12.92
C GLY A 96 -5.87 -8.04 -12.59
N GLN A 97 -5.82 -6.71 -12.69
CA GLN A 97 -4.61 -5.90 -12.47
C GLN A 97 -3.97 -6.14 -11.09
N ALA A 98 -4.78 -6.27 -10.04
CA ALA A 98 -4.30 -6.58 -8.69
C ALA A 98 -3.50 -7.90 -8.62
N VAL A 99 -3.92 -8.94 -9.34
CA VAL A 99 -3.22 -10.23 -9.38
C VAL A 99 -1.90 -10.09 -10.12
N GLN A 100 -1.93 -9.43 -11.28
CA GLN A 100 -0.73 -9.17 -12.08
C GLN A 100 0.30 -8.35 -11.27
N ASN A 101 -0.11 -7.25 -10.64
CA ASN A 101 0.79 -6.45 -9.83
C ASN A 101 1.28 -7.19 -8.58
N GLY A 102 0.45 -8.04 -7.97
CA GLY A 102 0.87 -8.92 -6.88
C GLY A 102 2.00 -9.86 -7.30
N GLN A 103 1.87 -10.50 -8.46
CA GLN A 103 2.91 -11.37 -9.01
C GLN A 103 4.19 -10.60 -9.35
N SER A 104 4.08 -9.44 -10.01
CA SER A 104 5.23 -8.58 -10.31
C SER A 104 5.96 -8.14 -9.04
N LEU A 105 5.23 -7.71 -8.00
CA LEU A 105 5.84 -7.30 -6.74
C LEU A 105 6.54 -8.47 -6.04
N ILE A 106 5.97 -9.68 -6.06
CA ILE A 106 6.63 -10.87 -5.50
C ILE A 106 7.96 -11.14 -6.22
N SER A 107 8.01 -11.03 -7.54
CA SER A 107 9.26 -11.19 -8.31
C SER A 107 10.31 -10.15 -7.88
N LEU A 108 9.92 -8.88 -7.82
CA LEU A 108 10.82 -7.79 -7.41
C LEU A 108 11.31 -7.93 -5.96
N LEU A 109 10.46 -8.39 -5.04
CA LEU A 109 10.86 -8.66 -3.65
C LEU A 109 11.91 -9.78 -3.58
N LYS A 110 11.74 -10.85 -4.37
CA LYS A 110 12.71 -11.95 -4.46
C LYS A 110 14.05 -11.48 -5.04
N GLU A 111 14.01 -10.71 -6.12
CA GLU A 111 15.21 -10.11 -6.74
C GLU A 111 15.95 -9.20 -5.77
N ALA A 112 15.21 -8.46 -4.94
CA ALA A 112 15.77 -7.59 -3.89
C ALA A 112 16.22 -8.33 -2.62
N GLY A 113 16.12 -9.67 -2.58
CA GLY A 113 16.52 -10.52 -1.45
C GLY A 113 15.63 -10.40 -0.22
N LEU A 114 14.40 -9.89 -0.36
CA LEU A 114 13.45 -9.76 0.75
C LEU A 114 12.62 -11.05 0.89
N PRO A 115 12.45 -11.58 2.13
CA PRO A 115 11.59 -12.73 2.34
C PRO A 115 10.14 -12.36 2.04
N CYS A 116 9.52 -13.08 1.12
CA CYS A 116 8.13 -12.86 0.72
C CYS A 116 7.39 -14.18 0.53
N GLY A 117 6.10 -14.18 0.86
CA GLY A 117 5.19 -15.33 0.68
C GLY A 117 3.76 -14.85 0.47
N THR A 118 2.92 -15.72 -0.07
CA THR A 118 1.47 -15.52 -0.15
C THR A 118 0.83 -16.27 1.01
N ALA A 119 -0.17 -15.65 1.66
CA ALA A 119 -0.95 -16.27 2.72
C ALA A 119 -1.93 -17.32 2.17
#